data_AF-A0A934R379-F1
#
_entry.id   AF-A0A934R379-F1
#
_cell.length_a   1.000
_cell.length_b   1.000
_cell.length_c   1.000
_cell.angle_alpha   90.00
_cell.angle_beta   90.00
_cell.angle_gamma   90.00
#
_symmetry.space_group_name_H-M   'P 1'
#
loop_
_entity.id
_entity.type
_entity.pdbx_description
1 polymer ?
#
loop_
_entity_poly.entity_id
_entity_poly.type
_entity_poly.pdbx_seq_one_letter_code
_entity_poly.pdbx_strand_id
1 'polypeptide(L)'
;MIFKQLLVAALLCVTSLPLFAQGGGKVELRMLAFNTGLAQDDVYAQDPAAQASAASVKTPIKSYLNHEYFTVPVVGRKIVFTSKPDRGSITREGELVGEITLPQNVNSAILLFFPKSRPEDKAQFRIMPIDDSKKNFPAGSYFVTNLAPQKVRLKLEEKVYDYNPGQVSLIENPPVGENLQTGMTGFVWKANKWEPIASSIWTVPGKERRNILLMFPDPKTAFVEIRNFDDLAPREPSAPSAAGQ
;
A
#
# COMPACT_ATOMS: atom_id res chain seq x y z
N MET A 1 -66.92 43.28 22.76
CA MET A 1 -66.76 42.67 21.42
C MET A 1 -65.63 43.41 20.73
N ILE A 2 -64.47 42.89 20.31
CA ILE A 2 -64.01 41.60 19.77
C ILE A 2 -62.45 41.65 19.91
N PHE A 3 -61.83 40.81 20.74
CA PHE A 3 -61.08 39.58 20.40
C PHE A 3 -59.62 39.73 19.88
N LYS A 4 -58.68 39.31 20.75
CA LYS A 4 -57.46 38.49 20.54
C LYS A 4 -56.51 38.82 19.36
N GLN A 5 -55.21 38.93 19.66
CA GLN A 5 -54.23 37.83 19.48
C GLN A 5 -52.83 38.24 19.94
N LEU A 6 -52.37 37.63 21.05
CA LEU A 6 -50.95 37.52 21.41
C LEU A 6 -50.31 36.48 20.49
N LEU A 7 -49.26 36.84 19.76
CA LEU A 7 -48.40 35.88 19.05
C LEU A 7 -47.09 35.74 19.85
N VAL A 8 -46.98 34.65 20.60
CA VAL A 8 -45.75 34.25 21.29
C VAL A 8 -44.91 33.47 20.28
N ALA A 9 -43.87 34.09 19.72
CA ALA A 9 -42.88 33.42 18.90
C ALA A 9 -41.87 32.69 19.80
N ALA A 10 -42.10 31.39 20.02
CA ALA A 10 -41.13 30.51 20.66
C ALA A 10 -39.98 30.22 19.68
N LEU A 11 -38.83 30.86 19.91
CA LEU A 11 -37.60 30.61 19.18
C LEU A 11 -37.03 29.25 19.64
N LEU A 12 -37.36 28.18 18.91
CA LEU A 12 -36.73 26.87 19.05
C LEU A 12 -35.26 26.99 18.59
N CYS A 13 -34.35 27.16 19.55
CA CYS A 13 -32.93 26.89 19.37
C CYS A 13 -32.76 25.39 19.10
N VAL A 14 -32.83 24.99 17.83
CA VAL A 14 -32.37 23.68 17.38
C VAL A 14 -30.85 23.69 17.49
N THR A 15 -30.34 23.26 18.65
CA THR A 15 -28.92 22.94 18.83
C THR A 15 -28.63 21.72 17.96
N SER A 16 -28.11 21.97 16.78
CA SER A 16 -27.50 20.96 15.90
C SER A 16 -26.28 20.39 16.64
N LEU A 17 -26.51 19.28 17.35
CA LEU A 17 -25.40 18.45 17.83
C LEU A 17 -24.60 18.00 16.59
N PRO A 18 -23.30 18.32 16.48
CA PRO A 18 -22.49 17.80 15.41
C PRO A 18 -22.34 16.29 15.62
N LEU A 19 -23.16 15.52 14.91
CA LEU A 19 -23.00 14.07 14.76
C LEU A 19 -21.80 13.80 13.85
N PHE A 20 -20.59 14.03 14.35
CA PHE A 20 -19.34 13.59 13.72
C PHE A 20 -18.52 12.75 14.69
N ALA A 21 -19.14 11.70 15.22
CA ALA A 21 -18.40 10.53 15.68
C ALA A 21 -18.38 9.50 14.54
N GLN A 22 -17.78 9.86 13.39
CA GLN A 22 -17.36 8.84 12.44
C GLN A 22 -16.16 8.12 13.06
N GLY A 23 -16.42 6.89 13.50
CA GLY A 23 -15.52 6.11 14.33
C GLY A 23 -14.12 6.02 13.75
N GLY A 24 -13.13 6.37 14.57
CA GLY A 24 -11.74 6.08 14.26
C GLY A 24 -11.59 4.59 13.96
N GLY A 25 -11.07 4.29 12.77
CA GLY A 25 -10.72 2.94 12.37
C GLY A 25 -9.32 2.57 12.84
N LYS A 26 -8.94 1.33 12.56
CA LYS A 26 -7.56 0.86 12.64
C LYS A 26 -7.20 0.29 11.27
N VAL A 27 -5.96 0.51 10.85
CA VAL A 27 -5.40 -0.12 9.66
C VAL A 27 -4.15 -0.89 10.05
N GLU A 28 -4.01 -2.11 9.54
CA GLU A 28 -2.79 -2.90 9.65
C GLU A 28 -1.85 -2.56 8.49
N LEU A 29 -0.60 -2.19 8.81
CA LEU A 29 0.39 -1.81 7.82
C LEU A 29 1.58 -2.75 7.84
N ARG A 30 2.06 -3.14 6.66
CA ARG A 30 3.36 -3.78 6.46
C ARG A 30 4.21 -2.90 5.55
N MET A 31 5.45 -2.65 5.96
CA MET A 31 6.29 -1.62 5.34
C MET A 31 7.40 -2.28 4.55
N LEU A 32 7.43 -2.06 3.23
CA LEU A 32 8.42 -2.66 2.33
C LEU A 32 9.24 -1.59 1.64
N ALA A 33 10.56 -1.70 1.75
CA ALA A 33 11.54 -0.92 1.03
C ALA A 33 11.67 -1.47 -0.39
N PHE A 34 11.63 -0.60 -1.40
CA PHE A 34 11.89 -1.02 -2.79
C PHE A 34 13.30 -1.60 -2.98
N ASN A 35 14.28 -1.14 -2.20
CA ASN A 35 15.60 -1.78 -2.12
C ASN A 35 16.13 -1.69 -0.69
N THR A 36 17.18 -2.47 -0.39
CA THR A 36 17.78 -2.56 0.96
C THR A 36 18.29 -1.23 1.48
N GLY A 37 18.75 -0.32 0.61
CA GLY A 37 19.23 1.01 0.97
C GLY A 37 18.13 1.99 1.42
N LEU A 38 16.86 1.63 1.27
CA LEU A 38 15.73 2.44 1.75
C LEU A 38 15.14 1.93 3.07
N ALA A 39 15.69 0.84 3.64
CA ALA A 39 15.24 0.35 4.94
C ALA A 39 15.57 1.37 6.04
N GLN A 40 14.65 1.55 6.98
CA GLN A 40 14.76 2.51 8.08
C GLN A 40 14.07 1.97 9.33
N ASP A 41 14.79 1.90 10.45
CA ASP A 41 14.25 1.36 11.71
C ASP A 41 13.34 2.36 12.45
N ASP A 42 13.68 3.65 12.38
CA ASP A 42 12.99 4.72 13.10
C ASP A 42 12.08 5.52 12.16
N VAL A 43 10.94 4.91 11.82
CA VAL A 43 9.85 5.56 11.08
C VAL A 43 8.59 5.51 11.92
N TYR A 44 7.85 6.61 11.96
CA TYR A 44 6.67 6.78 12.80
C TYR A 44 5.47 7.18 11.95
N ALA A 45 4.43 6.35 11.97
CA ALA A 45 3.14 6.61 11.34
C ALA A 45 2.27 7.51 12.22
N GLN A 46 1.69 8.55 11.61
CA GLN A 46 0.84 9.53 12.25
C GLN A 46 -0.36 9.86 11.35
N ASP A 47 -1.56 9.94 11.91
CA ASP A 47 -2.73 10.46 11.18
C ASP A 47 -2.89 11.95 11.47
N PRO A 48 -2.76 12.87 10.49
CA PRO A 48 -2.90 14.32 10.70
C PRO A 48 -4.26 14.77 11.24
N ALA A 49 -5.33 14.00 11.04
CA ALA A 49 -6.67 14.31 11.54
C ALA A 49 -6.89 13.85 12.99
N ALA A 50 -5.99 13.04 13.55
CA ALA A 50 -6.04 12.67 14.96
C ALA A 50 -5.76 13.87 15.90
N GLN A 51 -6.22 13.76 17.15
CA GLN A 51 -5.96 14.76 18.19
C GLN A 51 -4.45 14.99 18.36
N ALA A 52 -4.05 16.20 18.76
CA ALA A 52 -2.62 16.57 18.90
C ALA A 52 -1.84 15.70 19.91
N SER A 53 -2.53 15.10 20.88
CA SER A 53 -2.00 14.18 21.88
C SER A 53 -1.94 12.71 21.42
N ALA A 54 -2.43 12.40 20.21
CA ALA A 54 -2.40 11.04 19.69
C ALA A 54 -0.95 10.57 19.52
N ALA A 55 -0.63 9.42 20.11
CA ALA A 55 0.70 8.84 20.00
C ALA A 55 0.98 8.39 18.55
N SER A 56 2.21 8.63 18.08
CA SER A 56 2.70 8.04 16.84
C SER A 56 2.93 6.53 17.01
N VAL A 57 2.81 5.76 15.93
CA VAL A 57 3.14 4.32 15.92
C VAL A 57 4.47 4.10 15.22
N LYS A 58 5.43 3.43 15.86
CA LYS A 58 6.69 3.04 15.21
C LYS A 58 6.43 1.95 14.17
N THR A 59 6.82 2.20 12.93
CA THR A 59 6.56 1.37 11.74
C THR A 59 7.83 1.27 10.88
N PRO A 60 8.85 0.49 11.28
CA PRO A 60 10.10 0.34 10.52
C PRO A 60 9.85 -0.09 9.08
N ILE A 61 10.57 0.51 8.15
CA ILE A 61 10.57 0.14 6.72
C ILE A 61 11.60 -0.99 6.53
N LYS A 62 11.13 -2.17 6.11
CA LYS A 62 11.97 -3.38 5.98
C LYS A 62 12.29 -3.69 4.53
N SER A 63 13.40 -4.37 4.27
CA SER A 63 13.73 -4.87 2.92
C SER A 63 13.08 -6.21 2.57
N TYR A 64 12.23 -6.75 3.44
CA TYR A 64 11.56 -8.03 3.29
C TYR A 64 10.16 -7.98 3.92
N LEU A 65 9.29 -8.90 3.52
CA LEU A 65 7.97 -9.07 4.12
C LEU A 65 7.94 -10.29 5.03
N ASN A 66 7.18 -10.18 6.12
CA ASN A 66 6.92 -11.25 7.07
C ASN A 66 5.50 -11.08 7.67
N HIS A 67 5.18 -11.82 8.74
CA HIS A 67 3.88 -11.77 9.41
C HIS A 67 3.66 -10.55 10.32
N GLU A 68 4.68 -9.71 10.49
CA GLU A 68 4.61 -8.54 11.35
C GLU A 68 3.83 -7.42 10.66
N TYR A 69 2.90 -6.83 11.39
CA TYR A 69 2.17 -5.64 10.97
C TYR A 69 2.16 -4.62 12.11
N PHE A 70 1.91 -3.37 11.74
CA PHE A 70 1.74 -2.28 12.67
C PHE A 70 0.30 -1.77 12.58
N THR A 71 -0.42 -1.82 13.70
CA THR A 71 -1.79 -1.32 13.76
C THR A 71 -1.78 0.18 14.01
N VAL A 72 -2.16 0.96 13.02
CA VAL A 72 -2.22 2.42 13.09
C VAL A 72 -3.67 2.86 13.34
N PRO A 73 -3.96 3.62 14.41
CA PRO A 73 -5.26 4.25 14.57
C PRO A 73 -5.42 5.34 13.52
N VAL A 74 -6.53 5.31 12.80
CA VAL A 74 -6.83 6.28 11.75
C VAL A 74 -8.17 6.94 12.02
N VAL A 75 -8.16 8.25 12.13
CA VAL A 75 -9.36 9.11 12.18
C VAL A 75 -9.70 9.58 10.76
N GLY A 76 -8.68 10.00 10.03
CA GLY A 76 -8.74 10.21 8.59
C GLY A 76 -8.33 8.95 7.82
N ARG A 77 -8.05 9.12 6.53
CA ARG A 77 -7.41 8.09 5.69
C ARG A 77 -6.01 8.50 5.25
N LYS A 78 -5.55 9.69 5.65
CA LYS A 78 -4.20 10.19 5.37
C LYS A 78 -3.27 9.74 6.50
N ILE A 79 -2.19 9.09 6.13
CA ILE A 79 -1.12 8.68 7.04
C ILE A 79 0.16 9.38 6.59
N VAL A 80 0.83 10.02 7.54
CA VAL A 80 2.13 10.68 7.36
C VAL A 80 3.17 9.88 8.14
N PHE A 81 4.27 9.57 7.46
CA PHE A 81 5.42 8.88 8.02
C PHE A 81 6.54 9.89 8.28
N THR A 82 7.14 9.80 9.45
CA THR A 82 8.13 10.77 9.96
C THR A 82 9.31 10.06 10.60
N SER A 83 10.47 10.70 10.66
CA SER A 83 11.68 10.14 11.31
C SER A 83 11.72 10.40 12.82
N LYS A 84 10.74 11.13 13.37
CA LYS A 84 10.60 11.43 14.80
C LYS A 84 9.18 11.15 15.28
N PRO A 85 8.99 10.71 16.53
CA PRO A 85 7.66 10.36 17.05
C PRO A 85 6.80 11.58 17.42
N ASP A 86 7.40 12.76 17.59
CA ASP A 86 6.64 13.94 18.02
C ASP A 86 5.77 14.50 16.89
N ARG A 87 4.61 15.06 17.25
CA ARG A 87 3.61 15.55 16.30
C ARG A 87 4.12 16.68 15.40
N GLY A 88 5.07 17.48 15.89
CA GLY A 88 5.66 18.58 15.14
C GLY A 88 6.43 18.11 13.90
N SER A 89 6.93 16.87 13.89
CA SER A 89 7.68 16.30 12.77
C SER A 89 6.88 16.21 11.46
N ILE A 90 5.54 16.20 11.52
CA ILE A 90 4.68 16.20 10.33
C ILE A 90 4.95 17.41 9.42
N THR A 91 5.32 18.56 10.00
CA THR A 91 5.53 19.81 9.26
C THR A 91 6.98 20.24 9.17
N ARG A 92 7.91 19.60 9.91
CA ARG A 92 9.34 19.92 9.86
C ARG A 92 9.98 19.35 8.59
N GLU A 93 10.69 20.22 7.87
CA GLU A 93 11.44 19.82 6.69
C GLU A 93 12.57 18.84 7.05
N GLY A 94 12.81 17.85 6.19
CA GLY A 94 13.80 16.80 6.43
C GLY A 94 13.32 15.63 7.30
N GLU A 95 12.23 15.81 8.07
CA GLU A 95 11.67 14.75 8.92
C GLU A 95 10.52 13.99 8.26
N LEU A 96 9.94 14.54 7.19
CA LEU A 96 8.91 13.87 6.40
C LEU A 96 9.49 12.70 5.59
N VAL A 97 9.19 11.48 6.03
CA VAL A 97 9.61 10.26 5.34
C VAL A 97 8.72 10.02 4.12
N GLY A 98 7.41 10.17 4.26
CA GLY A 98 6.45 10.02 3.17
C GLY A 98 5.03 10.22 3.63
N GLU A 99 4.09 10.32 2.70
CA GLU A 99 2.67 10.40 3.02
C GLU A 99 1.83 9.61 2.03
N ILE A 100 0.69 9.10 2.50
CA ILE A 100 -0.26 8.35 1.67
C ILE A 100 -1.69 8.62 2.13
N THR A 101 -2.63 8.59 1.20
CA THR A 101 -4.06 8.50 1.50
C THR A 101 -4.56 7.12 1.11
N LEU A 102 -5.05 6.35 2.08
CA LEU A 102 -5.53 5.00 1.84
C LEU A 102 -6.96 5.00 1.26
N PRO A 103 -7.27 4.14 0.26
CA PRO A 103 -8.64 4.00 -0.24
C PRO A 103 -9.61 3.58 0.88
N GLN A 104 -10.87 4.05 0.88
CA GLN A 104 -11.80 3.92 2.01
C GLN A 104 -11.97 2.49 2.57
N ASN A 105 -11.93 1.47 1.71
CA ASN A 105 -12.21 0.08 2.08
C ASN A 105 -10.97 -0.75 2.46
N VAL A 106 -9.80 -0.12 2.58
CA VAL A 106 -8.54 -0.81 2.87
C VAL A 106 -8.27 -0.83 4.36
N ASN A 107 -8.42 -1.98 5.00
CA ASN A 107 -8.14 -2.14 6.44
C ASN A 107 -6.79 -2.82 6.72
N SER A 108 -6.15 -3.36 5.70
CA SER A 108 -4.80 -3.91 5.76
C SER A 108 -4.07 -3.55 4.46
N ALA A 109 -2.84 -3.04 4.56
CA ALA A 109 -2.07 -2.59 3.41
C ALA A 109 -0.58 -2.93 3.53
N ILE A 110 0.01 -3.36 2.41
CA ILE A 110 1.46 -3.32 2.22
C ILE A 110 1.79 -1.96 1.61
N LEU A 111 2.68 -1.22 2.25
CA LEU A 111 3.16 0.06 1.77
C LEU A 111 4.56 -0.12 1.19
N LEU A 112 4.66 0.01 -0.13
CA LEU A 112 5.94 -0.08 -0.84
C LEU A 112 6.55 1.32 -1.00
N PHE A 113 7.71 1.51 -0.39
CA PHE A 113 8.48 2.77 -0.37
C PHE A 113 9.49 2.79 -1.49
N PHE A 114 9.41 3.82 -2.34
CA PHE A 114 10.37 4.07 -3.41
C PHE A 114 11.13 5.38 -3.14
N PRO A 115 12.29 5.59 -3.79
CA PRO A 115 12.94 6.90 -3.76
C PRO A 115 11.98 8.00 -4.20
N LYS A 116 12.18 9.22 -3.70
CA LYS A 116 11.44 10.40 -4.15
C LYS A 116 11.48 10.55 -5.67
N SER A 117 10.39 11.05 -6.25
CA SER A 117 10.27 11.15 -7.71
C SER A 117 11.11 12.31 -8.24
N ARG A 118 11.24 13.38 -7.46
CA ARG A 118 11.98 14.58 -7.84
C ARG A 118 12.86 15.09 -6.69
N PRO A 119 13.99 15.76 -6.98
CA PRO A 119 14.86 16.32 -5.96
C PRO A 119 14.16 17.29 -5.01
N GLU A 120 13.19 18.06 -5.50
CA GLU A 120 12.43 19.07 -4.75
C GLU A 120 11.30 18.51 -3.89
N ASP A 121 10.97 17.22 -4.01
CA ASP A 121 9.94 16.59 -3.19
C ASP A 121 10.36 16.68 -1.71
N LYS A 122 9.47 17.24 -0.87
CA LYS A 122 9.70 17.36 0.59
C LYS A 122 9.80 16.00 1.27
N ALA A 123 9.02 15.03 0.81
CA ALA A 123 9.03 13.67 1.31
C ALA A 123 10.26 12.92 0.80
N GLN A 124 10.92 12.18 1.69
CA GLN A 124 12.07 11.34 1.31
C GLN A 124 11.68 10.22 0.33
N PHE A 125 10.46 9.69 0.47
CA PHE A 125 9.95 8.57 -0.29
C PHE A 125 8.57 8.85 -0.88
N ARG A 126 8.31 8.21 -2.02
CA ARG A 126 6.95 8.01 -2.55
C ARG A 126 6.46 6.63 -2.11
N ILE A 127 5.15 6.51 -1.87
CA ILE A 127 4.54 5.31 -1.31
C ILE A 127 3.48 4.76 -2.27
N MET A 128 3.52 3.47 -2.56
CA MET A 128 2.46 2.76 -3.27
C MET A 128 1.75 1.81 -2.32
N PRO A 129 0.44 2.01 -2.05
CA PRO A 129 -0.33 1.08 -1.25
C PRO A 129 -0.75 -0.13 -2.08
N ILE A 130 -0.64 -1.31 -1.50
CA ILE A 130 -1.19 -2.57 -1.99
C ILE A 130 -2.21 -3.05 -0.96
N ASP A 131 -3.44 -3.30 -1.39
CA ASP A 131 -4.47 -3.87 -0.51
C ASP A 131 -4.05 -5.28 -0.11
N ASP A 132 -3.81 -5.46 1.18
CA ASP A 132 -3.26 -6.69 1.75
C ASP A 132 -4.34 -7.71 2.11
N SER A 133 -5.60 -7.44 1.78
CA SER A 133 -6.68 -8.38 2.04
C SER A 133 -6.55 -9.64 1.17
N LYS A 134 -6.97 -10.78 1.71
CA LYS A 134 -7.02 -12.06 0.98
C LYS A 134 -7.85 -11.99 -0.29
N LYS A 135 -8.87 -11.14 -0.31
CA LYS A 135 -9.72 -10.93 -1.47
C LYS A 135 -8.95 -10.30 -2.63
N ASN A 136 -8.10 -9.32 -2.36
CA ASN A 136 -7.42 -8.53 -3.39
C ASN A 136 -5.99 -9.01 -3.67
N PHE A 137 -5.38 -9.74 -2.74
CA PHE A 137 -4.06 -10.34 -2.91
C PHE A 137 -4.00 -11.72 -2.24
N PRO A 138 -4.66 -12.75 -2.80
CA PRO A 138 -4.74 -14.09 -2.21
C PRO A 138 -3.39 -14.83 -2.21
N ALA A 139 -3.28 -15.89 -1.42
CA ALA A 139 -2.16 -16.80 -1.50
C ALA A 139 -2.06 -17.47 -2.90
N GLY A 140 -0.85 -17.83 -3.32
CA GLY A 140 -0.57 -18.45 -4.61
C GLY A 140 -0.61 -17.50 -5.79
N SER A 141 -0.73 -16.19 -5.55
CA SER A 141 -0.85 -15.17 -6.60
C SER A 141 0.41 -14.32 -6.74
N TYR A 142 0.52 -13.66 -7.90
CA TYR A 142 1.46 -12.57 -8.11
C TYR A 142 0.70 -11.25 -8.21
N PHE A 143 1.02 -10.28 -7.34
CA PHE A 143 0.66 -8.88 -7.55
C PHE A 143 1.69 -8.27 -8.49
N VAL A 144 1.26 -7.81 -9.66
CA VAL A 144 2.16 -7.34 -10.73
C VAL A 144 1.88 -5.89 -11.04
N THR A 145 2.91 -5.06 -11.07
CA THR A 145 2.79 -3.66 -11.52
C THR A 145 3.88 -3.28 -12.51
N ASN A 146 3.47 -2.58 -13.57
CA ASN A 146 4.39 -1.98 -14.54
C ASN A 146 4.63 -0.51 -14.19
N LEU A 147 5.79 -0.23 -13.61
CA LEU A 147 6.29 1.11 -13.32
C LEU A 147 7.14 1.68 -14.46
N ALA A 148 7.41 0.89 -15.51
CA ALA A 148 8.12 1.37 -16.68
C ALA A 148 7.23 2.25 -17.58
N PRO A 149 7.81 3.25 -18.27
CA PRO A 149 7.07 4.08 -19.22
C PRO A 149 6.74 3.34 -20.52
N GLN A 150 7.29 2.14 -20.75
CA GLN A 150 6.99 1.28 -21.89
C GLN A 150 6.00 0.17 -21.53
N LYS A 151 5.39 -0.44 -22.54
CA LYS A 151 4.65 -1.69 -22.35
C LYS A 151 5.62 -2.81 -22.02
N VAL A 152 5.24 -3.66 -21.07
CA VAL A 152 6.01 -4.83 -20.66
C VAL A 152 5.15 -6.08 -20.84
N ARG A 153 5.74 -7.15 -21.34
CA ARG A 153 5.12 -8.46 -21.50
C ARG A 153 5.80 -9.44 -20.56
N LEU A 154 5.01 -10.17 -19.80
CA LEU A 154 5.46 -11.31 -19.00
C LEU A 154 4.88 -12.58 -19.63
N LYS A 155 5.73 -13.52 -20.00
CA LYS A 155 5.35 -14.87 -20.42
C LYS A 155 5.66 -15.82 -19.27
N LEU A 156 4.64 -16.51 -18.76
CA LEU A 156 4.75 -17.58 -17.77
C LEU A 156 4.32 -18.88 -18.44
N GLU A 157 5.24 -19.84 -18.60
CA GLU A 157 5.05 -20.96 -19.52
C GLU A 157 4.56 -20.46 -20.89
N GLU A 158 3.47 -20.98 -21.45
CA GLU A 158 2.90 -20.49 -22.70
C GLU A 158 1.92 -19.30 -22.55
N LYS A 159 1.62 -18.87 -21.32
CA LYS A 159 0.63 -17.81 -21.07
C LYS A 159 1.28 -16.43 -21.11
N VAL A 160 0.67 -15.52 -21.86
CA VAL A 160 1.15 -14.16 -22.07
C VAL A 160 0.32 -13.15 -21.27
N TYR A 161 1.01 -12.23 -20.61
CA TYR A 161 0.44 -11.12 -19.84
C TYR A 161 1.07 -9.80 -20.32
N ASP A 162 0.26 -8.91 -20.87
CA ASP A 162 0.72 -7.60 -21.36
C ASP A 162 0.29 -6.49 -20.41
N TYR A 163 1.24 -5.62 -20.05
CA TYR A 163 1.07 -4.54 -19.10
C TYR A 163 1.37 -3.19 -19.74
N ASN A 164 0.39 -2.30 -19.74
CA ASN A 164 0.59 -0.90 -20.08
C ASN A 164 1.35 -0.16 -18.95
N PRO A 165 1.97 1.00 -19.24
CA PRO A 165 2.58 1.84 -18.20
C PRO A 165 1.59 2.16 -17.08
N GLY A 166 2.01 1.96 -15.82
CA GLY A 166 1.19 2.16 -14.62
C GLY A 166 0.15 1.07 -14.35
N GLN A 167 0.04 0.05 -15.20
CA GLN A 167 -0.95 -1.00 -15.02
C GLN A 167 -0.58 -1.91 -13.84
N VAL A 168 -1.57 -2.15 -12.99
CA VAL A 168 -1.55 -3.14 -11.91
C VAL A 168 -2.44 -4.31 -12.31
N SER A 169 -2.01 -5.53 -12.03
CA SER A 169 -2.81 -6.74 -12.23
C SER A 169 -2.48 -7.79 -11.19
N LEU A 170 -3.39 -8.75 -11.05
CA LEU A 170 -3.22 -9.93 -10.21
C LEU A 170 -3.14 -11.15 -11.14
N ILE A 171 -2.08 -11.94 -11.01
CA ILE A 171 -2.01 -13.27 -11.63
C ILE A 171 -2.40 -14.29 -10.57
N GLU A 172 -3.66 -14.73 -10.63
CA GLU A 172 -4.14 -15.88 -9.88
C GLU A 172 -3.90 -17.16 -10.67
N ASN A 173 -3.61 -18.24 -9.94
CA ASN A 173 -3.35 -19.57 -10.51
C ASN A 173 -2.34 -19.51 -11.68
N PRO A 174 -1.09 -19.03 -11.42
CA PRO A 174 -0.07 -18.94 -12.46
C PRO A 174 0.18 -20.34 -13.06
N PRO A 175 0.47 -20.43 -14.38
CA PRO A 175 0.74 -21.70 -15.01
C PRO A 175 2.02 -22.31 -14.43
N VAL A 176 1.99 -23.61 -14.17
CA VAL A 176 3.09 -24.37 -13.57
C VAL A 176 3.50 -25.51 -14.50
N GLY A 177 4.81 -25.71 -14.65
CA GLY A 177 5.37 -26.90 -15.26
C GLY A 177 5.41 -28.09 -14.30
N GLU A 178 6.04 -29.18 -14.74
CA GLU A 178 6.04 -30.48 -14.05
C GLU A 178 6.61 -30.45 -12.61
N ASN A 179 7.50 -29.49 -12.32
CA ASN A 179 8.19 -29.38 -11.02
C ASN A 179 7.64 -28.28 -10.10
N LEU A 180 6.38 -27.84 -10.29
CA LEU A 180 5.80 -26.69 -9.55
C LEU A 180 6.59 -25.38 -9.71
N GLN A 181 7.37 -25.31 -10.78
CA GLN A 181 8.11 -24.14 -11.23
C GLN A 181 7.44 -23.59 -12.48
N THR A 182 7.65 -22.30 -12.75
CA THR A 182 7.16 -21.65 -13.97
C THR A 182 8.34 -21.02 -14.70
N GLY A 183 8.50 -21.34 -15.97
CA GLY A 183 9.40 -20.65 -16.88
C GLY A 183 8.90 -19.23 -17.11
N MET A 184 9.73 -18.24 -16.81
CA MET A 184 9.42 -16.84 -16.96
C MET A 184 10.29 -16.22 -18.04
N THR A 185 9.66 -15.48 -18.97
CA THR A 185 10.37 -14.59 -19.89
C THR A 185 9.70 -13.21 -19.90
N GLY A 186 10.49 -12.16 -19.69
CA GLY A 186 10.04 -10.77 -19.77
C GLY A 186 10.46 -10.12 -21.08
N PHE A 187 9.61 -9.26 -21.64
CA PHE A 187 9.90 -8.44 -22.80
C PHE A 187 9.46 -6.99 -22.60
N VAL A 188 10.15 -6.05 -23.22
CA VAL A 188 9.75 -4.64 -23.30
C VAL A 188 9.40 -4.26 -24.73
N TRP A 189 8.35 -3.45 -24.92
CA TRP A 189 8.01 -2.90 -26.24
C TRP A 189 8.86 -1.68 -26.54
N LYS A 190 9.77 -1.78 -27.50
CA LYS A 190 10.67 -0.70 -27.92
C LYS A 190 10.83 -0.72 -29.44
N ALA A 191 10.80 0.46 -30.07
CA ALA A 191 10.95 0.61 -31.52
C ALA A 191 10.01 -0.34 -32.33
N ASN A 192 8.75 -0.44 -31.91
CA ASN A 192 7.71 -1.28 -32.52
C ASN A 192 8.01 -2.79 -32.55
N LYS A 193 8.80 -3.29 -31.62
CA LYS A 193 9.05 -4.73 -31.42
C LYS A 193 9.19 -5.08 -29.95
N TRP A 194 8.99 -6.36 -29.64
CA TRP A 194 9.27 -6.92 -28.32
C TRP A 194 10.75 -7.28 -28.23
N GLU A 195 11.45 -6.73 -27.24
CA GLU A 195 12.84 -7.06 -26.92
C GLU A 195 12.90 -7.80 -25.57
N PRO A 196 13.63 -8.91 -25.45
CA PRO A 196 13.72 -9.65 -24.18
C PRO A 196 14.46 -8.82 -23.12
N ILE A 197 13.96 -8.85 -21.89
CA ILE A 197 14.57 -8.16 -20.75
C ILE A 197 15.02 -9.09 -19.63
N ALA A 198 14.39 -10.27 -19.51
CA ALA A 198 14.72 -11.26 -18.50
C ALA A 198 14.27 -12.64 -18.94
N SER A 199 14.99 -13.68 -18.49
CA SER A 199 14.55 -15.06 -18.54
C SER A 199 15.00 -15.77 -17.27
N SER A 200 14.09 -16.47 -16.61
CA SER A 200 14.36 -17.17 -15.34
C SER A 200 13.36 -18.30 -15.13
N ILE A 201 13.63 -19.16 -14.16
CA ILE A 201 12.66 -20.10 -13.62
C ILE A 201 12.22 -19.57 -12.26
N TRP A 202 10.92 -19.56 -11.98
CA TRP A 202 10.34 -19.10 -10.72
C TRP A 202 9.64 -20.24 -9.98
N THR A 203 9.80 -20.28 -8.66
CA THR A 203 8.98 -21.15 -7.80
C THR A 203 7.61 -20.51 -7.62
N VAL A 204 6.55 -21.27 -7.84
CA VAL A 204 5.19 -20.74 -7.69
C VAL A 204 4.87 -20.58 -6.19
N PRO A 205 4.20 -19.49 -5.75
CA PRO A 205 4.10 -19.14 -4.33
C PRO A 205 3.30 -20.14 -3.46
N GLY A 206 2.63 -21.13 -4.06
CA GLY A 206 1.93 -22.19 -3.32
C GLY A 206 0.78 -21.65 -2.47
N LYS A 207 0.37 -22.39 -1.42
CA LYS A 207 -0.83 -22.06 -0.62
C LYS A 207 -0.60 -21.05 0.51
N GLU A 208 0.67 -20.76 0.83
CA GLU A 208 1.03 -19.93 1.99
C GLU A 208 1.80 -18.67 1.62
N ARG A 209 2.31 -18.59 0.39
CA ARG A 209 3.08 -17.45 -0.09
C ARG A 209 2.34 -16.77 -1.24
N ARG A 210 2.77 -15.56 -1.54
CA ARG A 210 2.39 -14.77 -2.70
C ARG A 210 3.52 -13.80 -2.98
N ASN A 211 3.54 -13.21 -4.16
CA ASN A 211 4.72 -12.49 -4.62
C ASN A 211 4.33 -11.12 -5.18
N ILE A 212 5.15 -10.11 -4.92
CA ILE A 212 5.03 -8.78 -5.53
C ILE A 212 6.06 -8.67 -6.64
N LEU A 213 5.61 -8.49 -7.87
CA LEU A 213 6.43 -8.32 -9.06
C LEU A 213 6.36 -6.87 -9.53
N LEU A 214 7.52 -6.24 -9.60
CA LEU A 214 7.67 -4.87 -10.08
C LEU A 214 8.49 -4.89 -11.37
N MET A 215 7.95 -4.29 -12.43
CA MET A 215 8.67 -4.03 -13.67
C MET A 215 9.00 -2.53 -13.70
N PHE A 216 10.28 -2.16 -13.74
CA PHE A 216 10.71 -0.76 -13.60
C PHE A 216 11.98 -0.50 -14.41
N PRO A 217 12.23 0.74 -14.85
CA PRO A 217 13.49 1.09 -15.48
C PRO A 217 14.55 1.26 -14.40
N ASP A 218 15.69 0.58 -14.52
CA ASP A 218 16.85 0.86 -13.71
C ASP A 218 17.30 2.32 -13.95
N PRO A 219 17.45 3.14 -12.90
CA PRO A 219 17.71 4.57 -13.08
C PRO A 219 19.10 4.88 -13.66
N LYS A 220 20.04 3.93 -13.67
CA LYS A 220 21.39 4.13 -14.21
C LYS A 220 21.48 3.74 -15.67
N THR A 221 20.85 2.64 -16.06
CA THR A 221 20.95 2.04 -17.40
C THR A 221 19.73 2.30 -18.27
N ALA A 222 18.62 2.73 -17.68
CA ALA A 222 17.29 2.81 -18.30
C ALA A 222 16.76 1.46 -18.83
N PHE A 223 17.42 0.34 -18.51
CA PHE A 223 16.96 -0.99 -18.87
C PHE A 223 15.79 -1.39 -17.97
N VAL A 224 14.77 -2.05 -18.52
CA VAL A 224 13.65 -2.51 -17.70
C VAL A 224 14.06 -3.77 -16.95
N GLU A 225 14.02 -3.72 -15.64
CA GLU A 225 14.26 -4.84 -14.74
C GLU A 225 12.95 -5.38 -14.18
N ILE A 226 12.98 -6.65 -13.76
CA ILE A 226 11.91 -7.30 -13.01
C ILE A 226 12.44 -7.61 -11.61
N ARG A 227 11.80 -7.06 -10.57
CA ARG A 227 12.09 -7.37 -9.17
C ARG A 227 10.93 -8.11 -8.55
N ASN A 228 11.26 -9.17 -7.82
CA ASN A 228 10.33 -9.97 -7.05
C ASN A 228 10.57 -9.76 -5.55
N PHE A 229 9.49 -9.63 -4.78
CA PHE A 229 9.49 -9.73 -3.33
C PHE A 229 8.62 -10.90 -2.93
N ASP A 230 9.21 -11.84 -2.19
CA ASP A 230 8.45 -12.92 -1.58
C ASP A 230 7.67 -12.39 -0.37
N ASP A 231 6.41 -12.77 -0.30
CA ASP A 231 5.52 -12.44 0.81
C ASP A 231 4.85 -13.69 1.37
N LEU A 232 4.52 -13.64 2.65
CA LEU A 232 3.65 -14.60 3.29
C LEU A 232 2.21 -14.06 3.19
N ALA A 233 1.28 -14.95 2.84
CA ALA A 233 -0.13 -14.57 2.74
C ALA A 233 -0.62 -14.01 4.09
N PRO A 234 -1.65 -13.13 4.08
CA PRO A 234 -2.15 -12.53 5.30
C PRO A 234 -2.66 -13.64 6.20
N ARG A 235 -2.41 -13.53 7.50
CA ARG A 235 -3.08 -14.39 8.48
C ARG A 235 -4.59 -14.20 8.38
N GLU A 236 -5.36 -15.24 8.66
CA GLU A 236 -6.78 -15.01 8.99
C GLU A 236 -6.80 -14.02 10.17
N PRO A 237 -7.64 -12.97 10.13
CA PRO A 237 -7.88 -12.19 11.33
C PRO A 237 -8.22 -13.18 12.43
N SER A 238 -7.48 -13.14 13.54
CA SER A 238 -7.87 -13.88 14.73
C SER A 238 -9.33 -13.54 15.00
N ALA A 239 -10.19 -14.56 15.07
CA ALA A 239 -11.60 -14.37 15.38
C ALA A 239 -11.70 -13.41 16.59
N PRO A 240 -12.69 -12.51 16.63
CA PRO A 240 -12.89 -11.65 17.79
C PRO A 240 -12.83 -12.56 19.01
N SER A 241 -11.85 -12.35 19.88
CA SER A 241 -11.83 -13.04 21.17
C SER A 241 -13.21 -12.79 21.75
N ALA A 242 -13.98 -13.86 21.94
CA ALA A 242 -15.24 -13.78 22.64
C ALA A 242 -14.88 -13.22 24.01
N ALA A 243 -15.00 -11.90 24.15
CA ALA A 243 -14.73 -11.21 25.39
C ALA A 243 -15.57 -11.90 26.45
N GLY A 244 -14.89 -12.33 27.52
CA GLY A 244 -15.43 -13.21 28.53
C GLY A 244 -16.86 -12.85 28.93
N GLN A 245 -17.72 -13.86 28.87
CA GLN A 245 -18.88 -13.94 29.77
C GLN A 245 -18.38 -14.12 31.20
#